data_AF-A0A371ARN9-F1
#
_entry.id   AF-A0A371ARN9-F1
#
_cell.length_a   1.000
_cell.length_b   1.000
_cell.length_c   1.000
_cell.angle_alpha   90.00
_cell.angle_beta   90.00
_cell.angle_gamma   90.00
#
_symmetry.space_group_name_H-M   'P 1'
#
loop_
_entity.id
_entity.type
_entity.pdbx_description
1 polymer ?
#
loop_
_entity_poly.entity_id
_entity_poly.type
_entity_poly.pdbx_seq_one_letter_code
_entity_poly.pdbx_strand_id
1 'polypeptide(L)'
;MSSIEFNDVLKKYSINTITKIKDFLISEIASDNFEETINFVKCSDEKKQKDFADELYQGNKYKGIFLEGNQYLLGCFEDKVTIIDFIGEEYGMQEIYSKMILPIDDFIYIISHKNEMLQQIDTINKKDS
;
A
#
# COMPACT_ATOMS: atom_id res chain seq x y z
N MET A 1 -19.10 -17.31 19.06
CA MET A 1 -18.87 -16.67 17.75
C MET A 1 -18.19 -15.34 18.05
N SER A 2 -16.91 -15.20 17.69
CA SER A 2 -16.17 -13.96 17.90
C SER A 2 -16.78 -12.89 17.00
N SER A 3 -17.37 -11.86 17.59
CA SER A 3 -17.69 -10.62 16.88
C SER A 3 -16.37 -10.07 16.34
N ILE A 4 -16.20 -10.04 15.02
CA ILE A 4 -15.09 -9.31 14.41
C ILE A 4 -15.36 -7.84 14.75
N GLU A 5 -14.61 -7.29 15.71
CA GLU A 5 -14.59 -5.84 15.91
C GLU A 5 -14.07 -5.22 14.62
N PHE A 6 -14.95 -4.48 13.95
CA PHE A 6 -14.63 -3.83 12.70
C PHE A 6 -13.63 -2.72 12.99
N ASN A 7 -12.45 -2.83 12.39
CA ASN A 7 -11.43 -1.83 12.57
C ASN A 7 -11.88 -0.50 11.96
N ASP A 8 -11.84 0.57 12.75
CA ASP A 8 -12.28 1.89 12.30
C ASP A 8 -11.39 2.46 11.18
N VAL A 9 -10.17 1.95 11.02
CA VAL A 9 -9.24 2.40 9.97
C VAL A 9 -9.83 2.20 8.57
N LEU A 10 -10.36 1.02 8.25
CA LEU A 10 -10.88 0.74 6.90
C LEU A 10 -12.15 1.56 6.57
N LYS A 11 -12.94 1.94 7.58
CA LYS A 11 -14.17 2.73 7.39
C LYS A 11 -13.92 4.14 6.86
N LYS A 12 -12.69 4.64 6.96
CA LYS A 12 -12.29 5.96 6.44
C LYS A 12 -12.21 5.99 4.91
N TYR A 13 -12.17 4.82 4.27
CA TYR A 13 -11.82 4.68 2.86
C TYR A 13 -13.01 4.24 2.01
N SER A 14 -13.00 4.66 0.74
CA SER A 14 -13.99 4.21 -0.25
C SER A 14 -13.81 2.72 -0.55
N ILE A 15 -14.87 2.04 -1.02
CA ILE A 15 -14.79 0.62 -1.42
C ILE A 15 -13.70 0.37 -2.46
N ASN A 16 -13.51 1.29 -3.41
CA ASN A 16 -12.45 1.22 -4.42
C ASN A 16 -11.06 1.24 -3.77
N THR A 17 -10.84 2.13 -2.81
CA THR A 17 -9.58 2.20 -2.05
C THR A 17 -9.36 0.92 -1.24
N ILE A 18 -10.41 0.41 -0.60
CA ILE A 18 -10.35 -0.84 0.18
C ILE A 18 -9.96 -2.03 -0.70
N THR A 19 -10.53 -2.14 -1.90
CA THR A 19 -10.15 -3.19 -2.87
C THR A 19 -8.68 -3.08 -3.24
N LYS A 20 -8.16 -1.88 -3.55
CA LYS A 20 -6.73 -1.70 -3.85
C LYS A 20 -5.82 -2.02 -2.67
N ILE A 21 -6.24 -1.67 -1.44
CA ILE A 21 -5.51 -2.06 -0.22
C ILE A 21 -5.39 -3.58 -0.16
N LYS A 22 -6.49 -4.31 -0.41
CA LYS A 22 -6.46 -5.77 -0.44
C LYS A 22 -5.50 -6.29 -1.50
N ASP A 23 -5.57 -5.79 -2.73
CA ASP A 23 -4.72 -6.24 -3.83
C ASP A 23 -3.24 -5.98 -3.54
N PHE A 24 -2.90 -4.80 -3.02
CA PHE A 24 -1.56 -4.46 -2.56
C PHE A 24 -1.07 -5.38 -1.44
N LEU A 25 -1.90 -5.62 -0.41
CA LEU A 25 -1.54 -6.51 0.69
C LEU A 25 -1.26 -7.93 0.21
N ILE A 26 -1.96 -8.40 -0.81
CA ILE A 26 -1.76 -9.74 -1.40
C ILE A 26 -0.51 -9.78 -2.25
N SER A 27 -0.30 -8.78 -3.12
CA SER A 27 0.80 -8.75 -4.10
C SER A 27 2.16 -8.45 -3.46
N GLU A 28 2.21 -7.47 -2.56
CA GLU A 28 3.48 -6.89 -2.15
C GLU A 28 3.88 -7.25 -0.73
N ILE A 29 2.95 -7.41 0.20
CA ILE A 29 3.31 -7.58 1.62
C ILE A 29 3.42 -9.06 1.97
N ALA A 30 4.63 -9.60 2.02
CA ALA A 30 4.92 -10.94 2.51
C ALA A 30 5.39 -10.92 3.98
N SER A 31 5.49 -12.10 4.60
CA SER A 31 5.93 -12.19 6.00
C SER A 31 7.38 -11.79 6.22
N ASP A 32 8.20 -11.84 5.17
CA ASP A 32 9.65 -11.58 5.17
C ASP A 32 10.03 -10.17 4.75
N ASN A 33 9.16 -9.40 4.09
CA ASN A 33 9.46 -8.02 3.64
C ASN A 33 8.71 -6.92 4.43
N PHE A 34 7.99 -7.29 5.48
CA PHE A 34 7.18 -6.38 6.28
C PHE A 34 8.02 -5.29 6.98
N GLU A 35 9.10 -5.69 7.65
CA GLU A 35 9.96 -4.74 8.37
C GLU A 35 10.66 -3.77 7.41
N GLU A 36 11.09 -4.29 6.27
CA GLU A 36 11.73 -3.52 5.19
C GLU A 36 10.78 -2.44 4.64
N THR A 37 9.54 -2.81 4.35
CA THR A 37 8.49 -1.89 3.90
C THR A 37 8.22 -0.78 4.92
N ILE A 38 8.14 -1.12 6.22
CA ILE A 38 7.99 -0.13 7.29
C ILE A 38 9.22 0.79 7.39
N ASN A 39 10.41 0.22 7.30
CA ASN A 39 11.66 0.99 7.36
C ASN A 39 11.74 1.98 6.21
N PHE A 40 11.34 1.57 5.00
CA PHE A 40 11.31 2.45 3.83
C PHE A 40 10.41 3.67 4.05
N VAL A 41 9.16 3.48 4.50
CA VAL A 41 8.21 4.60 4.65
C VAL A 41 8.56 5.53 5.82
N LYS A 42 9.31 5.06 6.83
CA LYS A 42 9.69 5.86 8.00
C LYS A 42 11.02 6.58 7.86
N CYS A 43 11.89 6.17 6.93
CA CYS A 43 13.24 6.72 6.84
C CYS A 43 13.31 7.99 5.98
N SER A 44 14.38 8.77 6.18
CA SER A 44 14.67 9.96 5.38
C SER A 44 15.00 9.59 3.93
N ASP A 45 14.83 10.53 3.01
CA ASP A 45 15.16 10.32 1.60
C ASP A 45 16.64 9.96 1.37
N GLU A 46 17.57 10.57 2.11
CA GLU A 46 18.98 10.17 2.11
C GLU A 46 19.18 8.70 2.50
N LYS A 47 18.40 8.22 3.48
CA LYS A 47 18.48 6.84 3.95
C LYS A 47 17.82 5.89 2.95
N LYS A 48 16.69 6.27 2.33
CA LYS A 48 16.08 5.52 1.22
C LYS A 48 17.07 5.28 0.09
N GLN A 49 17.75 6.34 -0.36
CA GLN A 49 18.74 6.26 -1.45
C GLN A 49 19.97 5.43 -1.11
N LYS A 50 20.32 5.33 0.17
CA LYS A 50 21.49 4.56 0.61
C LYS A 50 21.15 3.10 0.85
N ASP A 51 20.06 2.83 1.56
CA ASP A 51 19.76 1.52 2.11
C ASP A 51 18.89 0.67 1.18
N PHE A 52 18.21 1.28 0.19
CA PHE A 52 17.29 0.61 -0.74
C PHE A 52 17.64 0.85 -2.21
N ALA A 53 18.87 1.31 -2.49
CA ALA A 53 19.26 1.88 -3.80
C ALA A 53 18.95 0.96 -5.00
N ASP A 54 19.13 -0.35 -4.81
CA ASP A 54 18.92 -1.41 -5.78
C ASP A 54 17.44 -1.79 -5.99
N GLU A 55 16.57 -1.40 -5.06
CA GLU A 55 15.12 -1.63 -5.11
C GLU A 55 14.34 -0.37 -5.49
N LEU A 56 15.02 0.78 -5.66
CA LEU A 56 14.35 2.02 -6.05
C LEU A 56 13.94 1.98 -7.53
N TYR A 57 12.76 2.52 -7.81
CA TYR A 57 12.27 2.74 -9.17
C TYR A 57 13.22 3.66 -9.96
N GLN A 58 13.72 3.15 -11.09
CA GLN A 58 14.69 3.85 -11.94
C GLN A 58 14.05 4.59 -13.14
N GLY A 59 12.74 4.46 -13.34
CA GLY A 59 12.05 5.12 -14.44
C GLY A 59 11.83 6.62 -14.22
N ASN A 60 11.45 7.33 -15.28
CA ASN A 60 11.24 8.79 -15.25
C ASN A 60 9.75 9.18 -15.25
N LYS A 61 8.83 8.21 -15.20
CA LYS A 61 7.38 8.45 -15.27
C LYS A 61 6.84 9.12 -14.01
N TYR A 62 7.37 8.76 -12.84
CA TYR A 62 6.92 9.28 -11.55
C TYR A 62 8.01 10.13 -10.91
N LYS A 63 7.62 11.28 -10.37
CA LYS A 63 8.53 12.16 -9.62
C LYS A 63 8.53 11.74 -8.16
N GLY A 64 9.70 11.40 -7.62
CA GLY A 64 9.88 11.06 -6.21
C GLY A 64 10.79 9.86 -6.02
N ILE A 65 10.94 9.43 -4.77
CA ILE A 65 11.64 8.19 -4.42
C ILE A 65 10.59 7.13 -4.16
N PHE A 66 10.61 6.08 -4.98
CA PHE A 66 9.68 4.97 -4.89
C PHE A 66 10.45 3.67 -4.73
N LEU A 67 10.00 2.82 -3.82
CA LEU A 67 10.36 1.41 -3.78
C LEU A 67 9.59 0.71 -4.90
N GLU A 68 10.29 -0.05 -5.74
CA GLU A 68 9.73 -0.81 -6.84
C GLU A 68 9.38 -2.23 -6.38
N GLY A 69 8.09 -2.54 -6.34
CA GLY A 69 7.57 -3.88 -6.07
C GLY A 69 7.22 -4.64 -7.35
N ASN A 70 6.46 -5.73 -7.20
CA ASN A 70 6.08 -6.59 -8.32
C ASN A 70 5.06 -5.91 -9.24
N GLN A 71 3.99 -5.37 -8.64
CA GLN A 71 2.92 -4.67 -9.36
C GLN A 71 2.83 -3.19 -8.96
N TYR A 72 3.29 -2.86 -7.76
CA TYR A 72 3.09 -1.54 -7.17
C TYR A 72 4.39 -0.80 -6.92
N LEU A 73 4.34 0.52 -7.05
CA LEU A 73 5.34 1.44 -6.50
C LEU A 73 4.87 1.96 -5.15
N LEU A 74 5.79 2.04 -4.19
CA LEU A 74 5.55 2.58 -2.86
C LEU A 74 6.41 3.84 -2.66
N GLY A 75 5.77 4.99 -2.49
CA GLY A 75 6.41 6.25 -2.17
C GLY A 75 5.92 6.79 -0.84
N CYS A 76 6.69 7.68 -0.23
CA CYS A 76 6.28 8.35 1.00
C CYS A 76 6.78 9.78 1.05
N PHE A 77 5.87 10.73 1.27
CA PHE A 77 6.13 12.17 1.31
C PHE A 77 5.10 12.86 2.23
N GLU A 78 5.55 13.83 3.05
CA GLU A 78 4.68 14.62 3.95
C GLU A 78 3.69 13.77 4.77
N ASP A 79 4.19 12.76 5.49
CA ASP A 79 3.41 11.85 6.34
C ASP A 79 2.32 11.05 5.60
N LYS A 80 2.43 10.94 4.28
CA LYS A 80 1.54 10.16 3.43
C LYS A 80 2.30 9.15 2.60
N VAL A 81 1.74 7.95 2.54
CA VAL A 81 2.18 6.86 1.68
C VAL A 81 1.38 6.93 0.38
N THR A 82 2.09 6.94 -0.74
CA THR A 82 1.52 6.86 -2.08
C THR A 82 1.79 5.48 -2.65
N ILE A 83 0.76 4.78 -3.09
CA ILE A 83 0.87 3.47 -3.72
C ILE A 83 0.29 3.56 -5.13
N ILE A 84 1.05 3.08 -6.11
CA ILE A 84 0.72 3.20 -7.54
C ILE A 84 0.79 1.81 -8.18
N ASP A 85 -0.33 1.33 -8.73
CA ASP A 85 -0.34 0.17 -9.63
C ASP A 85 0.29 0.57 -10.98
N PHE A 86 1.63 0.52 -11.05
CA PHE A 86 2.35 1.02 -12.21
C PHE A 86 2.21 0.10 -13.41
N ILE A 87 2.07 -1.22 -13.17
CA ILE A 87 1.76 -2.21 -14.21
C ILE A 87 0.36 -1.96 -14.77
N GLY A 88 -0.64 -1.73 -13.93
CA GLY A 88 -1.99 -1.38 -14.36
C GLY A 88 -2.00 -0.14 -15.25
N GLU A 89 -1.25 0.91 -14.89
CA GLU A 89 -1.12 2.11 -15.73
C GLU A 89 -0.43 1.83 -17.07
N GLU A 90 0.56 0.93 -17.12
CA GLU A 90 1.19 0.51 -18.39
C GLU A 90 0.20 -0.16 -19.34
N TYR A 91 -0.81 -0.85 -18.81
CA TYR A 91 -1.92 -1.44 -19.58
C TYR A 91 -3.11 -0.48 -19.80
N GLY A 92 -2.95 0.82 -19.52
CA GLY A 92 -3.94 1.85 -19.82
C GLY A 92 -4.95 2.12 -18.71
N MET A 93 -4.71 1.65 -17.49
CA MET A 93 -5.49 2.05 -16.32
C MET A 93 -5.30 3.56 -16.06
N GLN A 94 -6.39 4.27 -15.79
CA GLN A 94 -6.33 5.69 -15.45
C GLN A 94 -5.81 5.89 -14.01
N GLU A 95 -5.13 7.00 -13.77
CA GLU A 95 -4.48 7.29 -12.48
C GLU A 95 -5.41 7.23 -11.27
N ILE A 96 -6.67 7.65 -11.44
CA ILE A 96 -7.69 7.60 -10.38
C ILE A 96 -7.98 6.15 -9.91
N TYR A 97 -7.71 5.17 -10.77
CA TYR A 97 -7.90 3.75 -10.52
C TYR A 97 -6.59 3.03 -10.18
N SER A 98 -5.42 3.56 -10.52
CA SER A 98 -4.13 2.95 -10.16
C SER A 98 -3.52 3.49 -8.86
N LYS A 99 -3.86 4.72 -8.46
CA LYS A 99 -3.24 5.37 -7.29
C LYS A 99 -4.11 5.28 -6.03
N MET A 100 -3.46 5.13 -4.89
CA MET A 100 -4.06 5.37 -3.57
C MET A 100 -3.08 6.10 -2.65
N ILE A 101 -3.64 6.93 -1.77
CA ILE A 101 -2.88 7.75 -0.83
C ILE A 101 -3.44 7.49 0.55
N LEU A 102 -2.56 7.14 1.50
CA LEU A 102 -2.91 6.81 2.88
C LEU A 102 -2.03 7.65 3.83
N PRO A 103 -2.55 8.09 4.99
CA PRO A 103 -1.69 8.53 6.09
C PRO A 103 -0.69 7.42 6.46
N ILE A 104 0.55 7.78 6.83
CA ILE A 104 1.57 6.82 7.24
C ILE A 104 1.08 5.90 8.37
N ASP A 105 0.43 6.46 9.39
CA ASP A 105 -0.04 5.69 10.54
C ASP A 105 -1.09 4.64 10.14
N ASP A 106 -2.03 5.02 9.27
CA ASP A 106 -3.03 4.10 8.75
C ASP A 106 -2.37 3.01 7.90
N PHE A 107 -1.41 3.38 7.04
CA PHE A 107 -0.66 2.41 6.23
C PHE A 107 0.07 1.39 7.11
N ILE A 108 0.89 1.86 8.06
CA ILE A 108 1.64 1.00 8.99
C ILE A 108 0.67 0.08 9.73
N TYR A 109 -0.43 0.63 10.25
CA TYR A 109 -1.42 -0.14 10.97
C TYR A 109 -2.00 -1.26 10.09
N ILE A 110 -2.40 -0.94 8.87
CA ILE A 110 -2.98 -1.88 7.91
C ILE A 110 -2.00 -3.01 7.60
N ILE A 111 -0.75 -2.70 7.25
CA ILE A 111 0.23 -3.74 6.89
C ILE A 111 0.65 -4.58 8.11
N SER A 112 0.68 -3.99 9.31
CA SER A 112 1.01 -4.70 10.56
C SER A 112 -0.07 -5.71 10.97
N HIS A 113 -1.30 -5.50 10.50
CA HIS A 113 -2.43 -6.38 10.77
C HIS A 113 -2.93 -7.05 9.48
N LYS A 114 -2.04 -7.28 8.49
CA LYS A 114 -2.39 -7.78 7.14
C LYS A 114 -3.47 -8.85 7.15
N ASN A 115 -3.27 -9.93 7.91
CA ASN A 115 -4.20 -11.08 7.90
C ASN A 115 -5.60 -10.71 8.42
N GLU A 116 -5.66 -9.89 9.48
CA GLU A 116 -6.93 -9.40 10.03
C GLU A 116 -7.61 -8.44 9.06
N MET A 117 -6.83 -7.54 8.43
CA MET A 117 -7.34 -6.60 7.44
C MET A 117 -7.93 -7.35 6.24
N LEU A 118 -7.25 -8.37 5.71
CA LEU A 118 -7.77 -9.18 4.60
C LEU A 118 -9.10 -9.85 4.95
N GLN A 119 -9.23 -10.44 6.14
CA GLN A 119 -10.48 -11.05 6.60
C GLN A 119 -11.62 -10.03 6.73
N GLN A 120 -11.32 -8.82 7.20
CA GLN A 120 -12.30 -7.75 7.31
C GLN A 120 -12.74 -7.25 5.93
N ILE A 121 -11.81 -7.06 5.00
CA ILE A 121 -12.13 -6.62 3.63
C ILE A 121 -13.01 -7.66 2.92
N ASP A 122 -12.72 -8.96 3.06
CA ASP A 122 -13.57 -10.02 2.52
C ASP A 122 -15.00 -9.99 3.10
N THR A 123 -15.14 -9.54 4.35
CA THR A 123 -16.45 -9.38 4.99
C THR A 123 -17.20 -8.14 4.46
N ILE A 124 -16.48 -7.04 4.20
CA ILE A 124 -17.06 -5.82 3.58
C ILE A 124 -17.60 -6.16 2.19
N ASN A 125 -16.76 -6.75 1.33
CA ASN A 125 -17.12 -7.02 -0.06
C ASN A 125 -18.31 -7.98 -0.18
N LYS A 126 -18.49 -8.91 0.77
CA LYS A 126 -19.66 -9.82 0.83
C LYS A 126 -20.98 -9.14 1.21
N LYS A 127 -20.94 -7.98 1.88
CA LYS A 127 -22.16 -7.23 2.24
C LYS A 127 -22.66 -6.33 1.11
N ASP A 128 -21.77 -5.94 0.21
CA ASP A 128 -22.07 -5.11 -0.95
C ASP A 128 -22.37 -5.92 -2.24
N SER A 129 -22.33 -7.26 -2.16
CA SER A 129 -22.66 -8.22 -3.23
C SER A 129 -24.06 -8.81 -3.03
#